data_AF-A0A812UB10-F1
#
_entry.id   AF-A0A812UB10-F1
#
_cell.length_a   1.000
_cell.length_b   1.000
_cell.length_c   1.000
_cell.angle_alpha   90.00
_cell.angle_beta   90.00
_cell.angle_gamma   90.00
#
_symmetry.space_group_name_H-M   'P 1'
#
loop_
_entity.id
_entity.type
_entity.pdbx_description
1 polymer ?
#
loop_
_entity_poly.entity_id
_entity_poly.type
_entity_poly.pdbx_seq_one_letter_code
_entity_poly.pdbx_strand_id
1 'polypeptide(L)'
;MKTVRGVAAATAASPSARWAILRGLVAVTALLWAAQRSGTLWVLGLLLCVLVEEAYLLHDWSVDLVSWCSPGALWRYELNKRKLCALTIDDVPLLDKPSSLEEILDVLKENKVKATLFVMSGFDLPPEKGGPPKELRK
;
A
#
# COMPACT_ATOMS: atom_id res chain seq x y z
N MET A 1 -3.02 -30.63 -5.45
CA MET A 1 -1.87 -30.68 -4.50
C MET A 1 -0.50 -30.35 -5.13
N LYS A 2 -0.40 -29.64 -6.27
CA LYS A 2 0.89 -29.21 -6.86
C LYS A 2 1.29 -27.75 -6.53
N THR A 3 0.43 -26.99 -5.86
CA THR A 3 0.56 -25.54 -5.65
C THR A 3 1.46 -25.17 -4.47
N VAL A 4 1.38 -25.88 -3.33
CA VAL A 4 2.15 -25.54 -2.12
C VAL A 4 3.67 -25.67 -2.33
N ARG A 5 4.11 -26.71 -3.06
CA ARG A 5 5.53 -26.90 -3.41
C ARG A 5 6.03 -25.84 -4.40
N GLY A 6 5.19 -25.38 -5.32
CA GLY A 6 5.54 -24.35 -6.30
C GLY A 6 5.71 -22.97 -5.66
N VAL A 7 4.81 -22.62 -4.73
CA VAL A 7 4.90 -21.36 -3.98
C VAL A 7 6.12 -21.36 -3.07
N ALA A 8 6.35 -22.42 -2.28
CA ALA A 8 7.55 -22.52 -1.44
C ALA A 8 8.87 -22.44 -2.23
N ALA A 9 8.91 -23.03 -3.43
CA ALA A 9 10.07 -22.95 -4.32
C ALA A 9 10.26 -21.55 -4.92
N ALA A 10 9.16 -20.86 -5.28
CA ALA A 10 9.20 -19.49 -5.80
C ALA A 10 9.62 -18.48 -4.71
N THR A 11 9.08 -18.61 -3.50
CA THR A 11 9.47 -17.80 -2.35
C THR A 11 10.93 -18.06 -1.95
N ALA A 12 11.42 -19.30 -2.04
CA ALA A 12 12.84 -19.61 -1.76
C ALA A 12 13.81 -19.10 -2.85
N ALA A 13 13.33 -18.83 -4.06
CA ALA A 13 14.15 -18.34 -5.18
C ALA A 13 14.33 -16.81 -5.17
N SER A 14 13.44 -16.06 -4.50
CA SER A 14 13.53 -14.60 -4.42
C SER A 14 14.61 -14.14 -3.43
N PRO A 15 15.56 -13.27 -3.83
CA PRO A 15 16.54 -12.69 -2.92
C PRO A 15 15.88 -11.91 -1.76
N SER A 16 14.78 -11.20 -2.01
CA SER A 16 14.07 -10.44 -0.97
C SER A 16 13.43 -11.35 0.08
N ALA A 17 12.86 -12.48 -0.36
CA ALA A 17 12.27 -13.47 0.54
C ALA A 17 13.31 -14.17 1.41
N ARG A 18 14.53 -14.43 0.90
CA ARG A 18 15.64 -14.98 1.72
C ARG A 18 16.06 -14.02 2.83
N TRP A 19 16.15 -12.73 2.52
CA TRP A 19 16.46 -11.70 3.52
C TRP A 19 15.33 -11.54 4.54
N ALA A 20 14.07 -11.61 4.11
CA ALA A 20 12.92 -11.58 5.02
C ALA A 20 12.89 -12.78 5.98
N ILE A 21 13.15 -14.00 5.49
CA ILE A 21 13.24 -15.21 6.32
C ILE A 21 14.39 -15.08 7.33
N LEU A 22 15.56 -14.58 6.90
CA LEU A 22 16.70 -14.39 7.79
C LEU A 22 16.38 -13.35 8.89
N ARG A 23 15.76 -12.21 8.54
CA ARG A 23 15.33 -11.21 9.52
C ARG A 23 14.30 -11.75 10.48
N GLY A 24 13.31 -12.51 9.98
CA GLY A 24 12.31 -13.17 10.81
C GLY A 24 12.94 -14.15 11.80
N LEU A 25 13.91 -14.96 11.36
CA LEU A 25 14.65 -15.88 12.25
C LEU A 25 15.47 -15.14 13.30
N VAL A 26 16.14 -14.03 12.94
CA VAL A 26 16.89 -13.20 13.89
C VAL A 26 15.95 -12.54 14.89
N ALA A 27 14.80 -12.02 14.44
CA ALA A 27 13.81 -11.42 15.31
C ALA A 27 13.20 -12.45 16.27
N VAL A 28 12.81 -13.64 15.78
CA VAL A 28 12.27 -14.73 16.60
C VAL A 28 13.29 -15.23 17.62
N THR A 29 14.55 -15.41 17.22
CA THR A 29 15.61 -15.84 18.16
C THR A 29 15.91 -14.77 19.20
N ALA A 30 15.91 -13.48 18.84
CA ALA A 30 16.04 -12.37 19.78
C ALA A 30 14.84 -12.28 20.74
N LEU A 31 13.61 -12.49 20.25
CA LEU A 31 12.39 -12.52 21.07
C LEU A 31 12.38 -13.70 22.04
N LEU A 32 12.79 -14.90 21.60
CA LEU A 32 12.90 -16.10 22.45
C LEU A 32 13.99 -15.92 23.53
N TRP A 33 15.13 -15.34 23.17
CA TRP A 33 16.22 -15.05 24.10
C TRP A 33 15.85 -13.95 25.11
N ALA A 34 15.14 -12.90 24.67
CA ALA A 34 14.63 -11.84 25.54
C ALA A 34 13.51 -12.33 26.47
N ALA A 35 12.60 -13.17 25.99
CA ALA A 35 11.53 -13.78 26.79
C ALA A 35 12.07 -14.66 27.92
N GLN A 36 13.25 -15.28 27.75
CA GLN A 36 13.93 -16.03 28.80
C GLN A 36 14.58 -15.15 29.88
N ARG A 37 14.81 -13.84 29.62
CA ARG A 37 15.68 -13.00 30.47
C ARG A 37 15.00 -11.79 31.12
N SER A 38 13.86 -11.32 30.64
CA SER A 38 13.16 -10.17 31.26
C SER A 38 11.68 -10.10 30.90
N GLY A 39 10.91 -9.39 31.73
CA GLY A 39 9.45 -9.31 31.67
C GLY A 39 8.88 -8.97 30.29
N THR A 40 7.69 -9.51 30.05
CA THR A 40 6.90 -9.55 28.80
C THR A 40 6.80 -8.24 28.00
N LEU A 41 7.01 -7.08 28.62
CA LEU A 41 6.85 -5.76 27.99
C LEU A 41 7.90 -5.45 26.90
N TRP A 42 9.15 -5.88 27.07
CA TRP A 42 10.20 -5.62 26.08
C TRP A 42 10.03 -6.47 24.81
N VAL A 43 9.57 -7.70 24.99
CA VAL A 43 9.22 -8.63 23.91
C VAL A 43 8.05 -8.08 23.10
N LEU A 44 7.02 -7.55 23.77
CA LEU A 44 5.90 -6.85 23.14
C LEU A 44 6.36 -5.60 22.37
N GLY A 45 7.27 -4.81 22.94
CA GLY A 45 7.82 -3.63 22.27
C GLY A 45 8.59 -3.97 20.99
N LEU A 46 9.44 -5.00 21.02
CA LEU A 46 10.16 -5.48 19.83
C LEU A 46 9.19 -6.02 18.76
N LEU A 47 8.20 -6.79 19.17
CA LEU A 47 7.17 -7.30 18.25
C LEU A 47 6.42 -6.14 17.58
N LEU A 48 6.06 -5.12 18.35
CA LEU A 48 5.38 -3.92 17.84
C LEU A 48 6.26 -3.18 16.83
N CYS A 49 7.55 -2.99 17.11
CA CYS A 49 8.48 -2.35 16.17
C CYS A 49 8.55 -3.11 14.84
N VAL A 50 8.65 -4.45 14.89
CA VAL A 50 8.67 -5.29 13.68
C VAL A 50 7.36 -5.16 12.91
N LEU A 51 6.22 -5.17 13.60
CA LEU A 51 4.91 -5.00 12.96
C LEU A 51 4.73 -3.61 12.33
N VAL A 52 5.22 -2.56 12.99
CA VAL A 52 5.19 -1.19 12.45
C VAL A 52 6.10 -1.06 11.24
N GLU A 53 7.31 -1.63 11.29
CA GLU A 53 8.24 -1.64 10.16
C GLU A 53 7.64 -2.39 8.97
N GLU A 54 7.03 -3.56 9.19
CA GLU A 54 6.35 -4.32 8.13
C GLU A 54 5.13 -3.58 7.58
N ALA A 55 4.34 -2.93 8.43
CA ALA A 55 3.20 -2.11 8.02
C ALA A 55 3.63 -0.85 7.25
N TYR A 56 4.83 -0.32 7.52
CA TYR A 56 5.35 0.86 6.83
C TYR A 56 6.03 0.50 5.51
N LEU A 57 6.86 -0.54 5.49
CA LEU A 57 7.63 -0.94 4.31
C LEU A 57 6.84 -1.77 3.32
N LEU A 58 5.72 -2.37 3.74
CA LEU A 58 4.83 -3.19 2.89
C LEU A 58 5.62 -4.18 2.03
N HIS A 59 6.46 -5.00 2.66
CA HIS A 59 7.30 -5.95 1.93
C HIS A 59 6.48 -6.85 1.00
N ASP A 60 7.07 -7.25 -0.12
CA ASP A 60 6.38 -8.05 -1.15
C ASP A 60 5.66 -9.27 -0.57
N TRP A 61 6.23 -9.93 0.44
CA TRP A 61 5.64 -11.11 1.08
C TRP A 61 4.34 -10.80 1.85
N SER A 62 4.26 -9.65 2.52
CA SER A 62 3.08 -9.28 3.29
C SER A 62 1.96 -8.86 2.33
N VAL A 63 2.33 -8.18 1.25
CA VAL A 63 1.43 -7.84 0.14
C VAL A 63 0.95 -9.10 -0.60
N ASP A 64 1.83 -10.07 -0.85
CA ASP A 64 1.50 -11.38 -1.43
C ASP A 64 0.47 -12.11 -0.55
N LEU A 65 0.68 -12.11 0.78
CA LEU A 65 -0.26 -12.71 1.72
C LEU A 65 -1.64 -12.04 1.66
N VAL A 66 -1.68 -10.69 1.62
CA VAL A 66 -2.94 -9.94 1.47
C VAL A 66 -3.63 -10.27 0.15
N SER A 67 -2.88 -10.34 -0.97
CA SER A 67 -3.42 -10.73 -2.27
C SER A 67 -3.99 -12.15 -2.28
N TRP A 68 -3.43 -13.05 -1.48
CA TRP A 68 -3.93 -14.42 -1.36
C TRP A 68 -5.19 -14.49 -0.51
N CYS A 69 -5.21 -13.81 0.64
CA CYS A 69 -6.35 -13.79 1.56
C CYS A 69 -7.54 -12.97 1.03
N SER A 70 -7.27 -11.90 0.28
CA SER A 70 -8.26 -10.96 -0.25
C SER A 70 -7.83 -10.42 -1.63
N PRO A 71 -7.94 -11.23 -2.69
CA PRO A 71 -7.48 -10.86 -4.04
C PRO A 71 -8.19 -9.64 -4.63
N GLY A 72 -9.37 -9.28 -4.13
CA GLY A 72 -10.11 -8.09 -4.57
C GLY A 72 -9.72 -6.80 -3.85
N ALA A 73 -8.99 -6.87 -2.73
CA ALA A 73 -8.63 -5.70 -1.94
C ALA A 73 -7.33 -5.03 -2.41
N LEU A 74 -6.52 -5.72 -3.22
CA LEU A 74 -5.20 -5.26 -3.61
C LEU A 74 -5.07 -5.20 -5.14
N TRP A 75 -4.79 -4.01 -5.67
CA TRP A 75 -4.35 -3.84 -7.04
C TRP A 75 -2.83 -3.68 -7.07
N ARG A 76 -2.13 -4.67 -7.63
CA ARG A 76 -0.66 -4.66 -7.77
C ARG A 76 -0.27 -5.01 -9.20
N TYR A 77 0.74 -4.30 -9.69
CA TYR A 77 1.35 -4.57 -10.98
C TYR A 77 2.81 -4.97 -10.79
N GLU A 78 3.21 -6.13 -11.31
CA GLU A 78 4.59 -6.60 -11.24
C GLU A 78 5.49 -5.77 -12.16
N LEU A 79 6.44 -5.06 -11.56
CA LEU A 79 7.39 -4.24 -12.29
C LEU A 79 8.63 -5.06 -12.68
N ASN A 80 8.64 -5.55 -13.92
CA ASN A 80 9.80 -6.22 -14.50
C ASN A 80 10.92 -5.20 -14.80
N LYS A 81 11.87 -5.04 -13.87
CA LYS A 81 13.18 -4.37 -14.02
C LYS A 81 13.18 -2.85 -14.26
N ARG A 82 12.02 -2.19 -14.39
CA ARG A 82 11.92 -0.72 -14.49
C ARG A 82 11.38 -0.15 -13.18
N LYS A 83 12.06 0.88 -12.66
CA LYS A 83 11.54 1.70 -11.56
C LYS A 83 10.39 2.54 -12.13
N LEU A 84 9.15 2.11 -11.90
CA LEU A 84 7.95 2.88 -12.21
C LEU A 84 7.31 3.29 -10.88
N CYS A 85 6.80 4.52 -10.83
CA CYS A 85 5.89 4.97 -9.79
C CYS A 85 4.55 5.31 -10.43
N ALA A 86 3.45 4.99 -9.73
CA ALA A 86 2.13 5.50 -10.07
C ALA A 86 1.87 6.71 -9.18
N LEU A 87 1.72 7.89 -9.78
CA LEU A 87 1.30 9.08 -9.05
C LEU A 87 -0.24 9.08 -8.98
N THR A 88 -0.78 9.11 -7.77
CA THR A 88 -2.21 9.25 -7.51
C THR A 88 -2.46 10.57 -6.78
N ILE A 89 -3.54 11.26 -7.13
CA ILE A 89 -3.99 12.50 -6.49
C ILE A 89 -5.43 12.28 -6.06
N ASP A 90 -5.72 12.49 -4.78
CA ASP A 90 -7.07 12.38 -4.21
C ASP A 90 -7.53 13.79 -3.88
N ASP A 91 -8.44 14.34 -4.67
CA ASP A 91 -8.87 15.74 -4.49
C ASP A 91 -10.34 15.97 -4.87
N VAL A 92 -10.87 17.10 -4.41
CA VAL A 92 -12.23 17.60 -4.63
C VAL A 92 -12.13 18.85 -5.53
N PRO A 93 -12.33 18.73 -6.86
CA PRO A 93 -12.10 19.82 -7.80
C PRO A 93 -13.07 20.98 -7.58
N LEU A 94 -12.58 22.14 -7.14
CA LEU A 94 -13.40 23.33 -6.89
C LEU A 94 -13.79 24.00 -8.21
N LEU A 95 -14.94 23.63 -8.77
CA LEU A 95 -15.38 24.13 -10.09
C LEU A 95 -15.56 25.66 -10.19
N ASP A 96 -15.78 26.32 -9.05
CA ASP A 96 -16.10 27.75 -9.00
C ASP A 96 -14.95 28.63 -8.46
N LYS A 97 -13.81 28.03 -8.07
CA LYS A 97 -12.68 28.76 -7.48
C LYS A 97 -11.35 28.12 -7.87
N PRO A 98 -10.30 28.92 -8.12
CA PRO A 98 -8.97 28.37 -8.34
C PRO A 98 -8.53 27.55 -7.12
N SER A 99 -7.98 26.37 -7.36
CA SER A 99 -7.46 25.46 -6.35
C SER A 99 -6.01 25.08 -6.65
N SER A 100 -5.34 24.46 -5.70
CA SER A 100 -3.99 23.92 -5.93
C SER A 100 -3.98 22.78 -6.95
N LEU A 101 -5.15 22.19 -7.28
CA LEU A 101 -5.25 21.15 -8.29
C LEU A 101 -4.87 21.65 -9.67
N GLU A 102 -5.31 22.85 -10.06
CA GLU A 102 -4.96 23.45 -11.35
C GLU A 102 -3.45 23.66 -11.48
N GLU A 103 -2.80 24.17 -10.43
CA GLU A 103 -1.34 24.35 -10.40
C GLU A 103 -0.60 23.01 -10.50
N ILE A 104 -1.09 21.96 -9.81
CA ILE A 104 -0.52 20.62 -9.90
C ILE A 104 -0.67 20.06 -11.32
N LEU A 105 -1.82 20.24 -11.96
CA LEU A 105 -2.05 19.77 -13.33
C LEU A 105 -1.15 20.47 -14.34
N ASP A 106 -0.89 21.77 -14.17
CA ASP A 106 0.05 22.51 -15.02
C ASP A 106 1.48 21.96 -14.88
N VAL A 107 1.95 21.72 -13.66
CA VAL A 107 3.27 21.10 -13.41
C VAL A 107 3.37 19.72 -14.05
N LEU A 108 2.34 18.88 -13.91
CA LEU A 108 2.32 17.54 -14.52
C LEU A 108 2.36 17.61 -16.04
N LYS A 109 1.64 18.56 -16.63
CA LYS A 109 1.61 18.79 -18.08
C LYS A 109 2.95 19.27 -18.60
N GLU A 110 3.58 20.24 -17.94
CA GLU A 110 4.91 20.75 -18.29
C GLU A 110 5.97 19.65 -18.27
N ASN A 111 5.91 18.76 -17.28
CA ASN A 111 6.86 17.66 -17.11
C ASN A 111 6.48 16.39 -17.88
N LYS A 112 5.36 16.40 -18.63
CA LYS A 112 4.82 15.24 -19.37
C LYS A 112 4.62 13.99 -18.50
N VAL A 113 4.26 14.20 -17.23
CA VAL A 113 4.00 13.14 -16.26
C VAL A 113 2.51 12.77 -16.30
N LYS A 114 2.22 11.46 -16.25
CA LYS A 114 0.85 10.96 -16.13
C LYS A 114 0.56 10.64 -14.65
N ALA A 115 -0.64 11.00 -14.20
CA ALA A 115 -1.14 10.69 -12.87
C ALA A 115 -2.57 10.14 -12.95
N THR A 116 -3.00 9.45 -11.90
CA THR A 116 -4.39 9.03 -11.71
C THR A 116 -5.04 9.99 -10.71
N LEU A 117 -6.11 10.69 -11.12
CA LEU A 117 -6.87 11.56 -10.23
C LEU A 117 -8.11 10.81 -9.71
N PHE A 118 -8.17 10.59 -8.41
CA PHE A 118 -9.37 10.14 -7.73
C PHE A 118 -10.19 11.35 -7.32
N VAL A 119 -11.24 11.63 -8.10
CA VAL A 119 -12.17 12.72 -7.82
C VAL A 119 -13.07 12.29 -6.66
N MET A 120 -12.85 12.89 -5.50
CA MET A 120 -13.68 12.64 -4.34
C MET A 120 -14.98 13.43 -4.45
N SER A 121 -16.12 12.76 -4.32
CA SER A 121 -17.45 13.41 -4.32
C SER A 121 -17.69 14.11 -2.98
N GLY A 122 -17.18 15.33 -2.84
CA GLY A 122 -17.50 16.24 -1.73
C GLY A 122 -18.58 17.26 -2.07
N PHE A 123 -19.10 17.25 -3.31
CA PHE A 123 -20.05 18.24 -3.75
C PHE A 123 -21.47 17.71 -3.82
N ASP A 124 -22.35 18.41 -3.11
CA ASP A 124 -23.73 18.60 -3.50
C ASP A 124 -23.82 19.49 -4.76
N LEU A 125 -23.09 19.15 -5.84
CA LEU A 125 -23.17 19.88 -7.11
C LEU A 125 -24.64 19.89 -7.53
N PRO A 126 -25.30 21.07 -7.60
CA PRO A 126 -26.68 21.10 -8.01
C PRO A 126 -26.80 20.50 -9.43
N PRO A 127 -27.95 19.89 -9.78
CA PRO A 127 -28.11 19.22 -11.07
C PRO A 127 -27.73 20.10 -12.26
N GLU A 128 -27.97 21.42 -12.17
CA GLU A 128 -27.55 22.41 -13.17
C GLU A 128 -26.03 22.51 -13.42
N LYS A 129 -25.19 22.04 -12.50
CA LYS A 129 -23.72 22.02 -12.60
C LYS A 129 -23.15 20.60 -12.77
N GLY A 130 -23.98 19.63 -13.16
CA GLY A 130 -23.55 18.26 -13.45
C GLY A 130 -23.43 17.34 -12.24
N GLY A 131 -24.00 17.73 -11.08
CA GLY A 131 -24.08 16.82 -9.94
C GLY A 131 -25.28 15.88 -9.99
N PRO A 132 -25.32 14.88 -9.09
CA PRO A 132 -26.37 13.88 -9.09
C PRO A 132 -27.76 14.52 -8.84
N PRO A 133 -28.82 14.00 -9.49
CA PRO A 133 -30.20 14.38 -9.23
C PRO A 133 -30.50 14.39 -7.73
N LYS A 134 -31.34 15.35 -7.27
CA LYS A 134 -31.67 15.51 -5.85
C LYS A 134 -32.19 14.22 -5.20
N GLU A 135 -32.82 13.36 -5.98
CA GLU A 135 -33.37 12.05 -5.56
C GLU A 135 -32.30 11.01 -5.17
N LEU A 136 -31.05 11.21 -5.59
CA LEU A 136 -29.92 10.31 -5.32
C LEU A 136 -29.01 10.79 -4.18
N ARG A 137 -29.33 11.94 -3.58
CA ARG A 137 -28.65 12.47 -2.39
C ARG A 137 -29.31 11.86 -1.15
N LYS A 138 -28.60 10.98 -0.45
CA LYS A 138 -29.06 10.36 0.81
C LYS A 138 -28.94 11.31 1.98
#